data_AF-A0A939VB71-F1
#
_entry.id   AF-A0A939VB71-F1
#
_cell.length_a   1.000
_cell.length_b   1.000
_cell.length_c   1.000
_cell.angle_alpha   90.00
_cell.angle_beta   90.00
_cell.angle_gamma   90.00
#
_symmetry.space_group_name_H-M   'P 1'
#
loop_
_entity.id
_entity.type
_entity.pdbx_description
1 polymer ?
#
loop_
_entity_poly.entity_id
_entity_poly.type
_entity_poly.pdbx_seq_one_letter_code
_entity_poly.pdbx_strand_id
1 'polypeptide(L)' 'DVYEEEANYFYEDRSDKMIDDDKLALLLMMPNVIVTSHQAFFTREATHNIAVTTLQNILDFEEGKELVNEVK' A
#
# COMPACT_ATOMS: atom_id res chain seq x y z
N ASP A 1 -1.06 4.68 -9.98
CA ASP A 1 -1.21 3.93 -8.73
C ASP A 1 0.10 3.80 -7.97
N VAL A 2 1.26 3.68 -8.63
CA VAL A 2 2.59 3.64 -7.99
C VAL A 2 3.45 4.84 -8.41
N TYR A 3 4.42 5.22 -7.58
CA TYR A 3 5.42 6.25 -7.89
C TYR A 3 6.79 5.90 -7.28
N GLU A 4 7.89 6.24 -7.95
CA GLU A 4 9.24 5.80 -7.54
C GLU A 4 9.65 6.28 -6.13
N GLU A 5 9.28 7.51 -5.76
CA GLU A 5 9.60 8.10 -4.45
C GLU A 5 8.37 8.22 -3.53
N GLU A 6 7.43 7.28 -3.66
CA GLU A 6 6.14 7.31 -2.97
C GLU A 6 6.21 7.14 -1.45
N ALA A 7 7.28 6.55 -0.92
CA ALA A 7 7.40 6.19 0.49
C ALA A 7 7.23 7.39 1.44
N ASN A 8 7.52 8.60 0.96
CA ASN A 8 7.38 9.83 1.72
C ASN A 8 5.98 10.46 1.63
N TYR A 9 5.08 9.98 0.77
CA TYR A 9 3.81 10.65 0.46
C TYR A 9 2.60 9.73 0.53
N PHE A 10 2.75 8.48 0.09
CA PHE A 10 1.62 7.56 -0.04
C PHE A 10 1.25 7.02 1.35
N TYR A 11 -0.05 6.77 1.55
CA TYR A 11 -0.66 6.37 2.81
C TYR A 11 -0.62 7.40 3.96
N GLU A 12 -0.15 8.62 3.71
CA GLU A 12 -0.18 9.73 4.67
C GLU A 12 -1.21 10.80 4.27
N ASP A 13 -1.82 11.46 5.27
CA ASP A 13 -2.53 12.72 5.02
C ASP A 13 -1.51 13.87 4.96
N ARG A 14 -1.44 14.52 3.80
CA ARG A 14 -0.59 15.68 3.52
C ARG A 14 -1.37 16.84 2.93
N SER A 15 -2.69 16.88 3.16
CA SER A 15 -3.57 17.91 2.61
C SER A 15 -3.21 19.34 3.04
N ASP A 16 -2.52 19.49 4.19
CA ASP A 16 -2.07 20.77 4.76
C ASP A 16 -0.56 21.02 4.60
N LYS A 17 0.17 20.13 3.91
CA LYS A 17 1.62 20.21 3.74
C LYS A 17 2.01 20.49 2.29
N MET A 18 3.14 21.17 2.13
CA MET A 18 3.73 21.35 0.80
C MET A 18 4.29 20.01 0.30
N ILE A 19 4.20 19.79 -1.01
CA ILE A 19 4.84 18.67 -1.69
C ILE A 19 6.20 19.17 -2.19
N ASP A 20 7.28 18.68 -1.57
CA ASP A 20 8.65 19.10 -1.88
C ASP A 20 9.22 18.36 -3.12
N ASP A 21 8.49 17.36 -3.63
CA ASP A 21 8.81 16.65 -4.86
C ASP A 21 8.15 17.35 -6.06
N ASP A 22 8.97 18.09 -6.80
CA ASP A 22 8.56 18.84 -8.00
C ASP A 22 7.92 17.95 -9.08
N LYS A 23 8.37 16.69 -9.23
CA LYS A 23 7.83 15.77 -10.26
C LYS A 23 6.44 15.29 -9.85
N LEU A 24 6.28 14.90 -8.58
CA LEU A 24 4.98 14.49 -8.07
C LEU A 24 3.98 15.65 -8.09
N ALA A 25 4.41 16.86 -7.70
CA ALA A 25 3.60 18.06 -7.77
C ALA A 25 3.14 18.35 -9.21
N LEU A 26 4.05 18.25 -10.19
CA LEU A 26 3.71 18.42 -11.60
C LEU A 26 2.68 17.38 -12.08
N LEU A 27 2.86 16.10 -11.73
CA LEU A 27 1.92 15.03 -12.10
C LEU A 27 0.51 15.27 -11.53
N LEU A 28 0.40 15.76 -10.29
CA LEU A 28 -0.88 16.08 -9.66
C LEU A 28 -1.61 17.28 -10.31
N MET A 29 -0.89 18.16 -11.00
CA MET A 29 -1.45 19.33 -11.69
C MET A 29 -1.88 19.02 -13.14
N MET A 30 -1.49 17.88 -13.71
CA MET A 30 -1.79 17.54 -15.11
C MET A 30 -3.25 17.08 -15.26
N PRO A 31 -4.05 17.69 -16.15
CA PRO A 31 -5.48 17.36 -16.30
C PRO A 31 -5.72 15.96 -16.91
N ASN A 32 -4.68 15.36 -17.51
CA ASN A 32 -4.70 14.05 -18.13
C ASN A 32 -4.01 12.97 -17.30
N VAL A 33 -3.68 13.25 -16.03
CA VAL A 33 -3.05 12.31 -15.10
C VAL A 33 -3.98 12.10 -13.91
N ILE A 34 -4.17 10.83 -13.54
CA ILE A 34 -4.86 10.44 -12.31
C ILE A 34 -3.84 9.69 -11.46
N VAL A 35 -3.55 10.24 -10.29
CA VAL A 35 -2.68 9.61 -9.29
C VAL A 35 -3.56 9.02 -8.19
N THR A 36 -3.26 7.78 -7.82
CA THR A 36 -3.85 7.06 -6.69
C THR A 36 -2.72 6.53 -5.84
N SER A 37 -2.91 6.50 -4.52
CA SER A 37 -1.86 6.16 -3.54
C SER A 37 -1.85 4.66 -3.23
N HIS A 38 -1.36 3.82 -4.15
CA HIS A 38 -1.28 2.36 -3.96
C HIS A 38 -2.63 1.70 -3.64
N GLN A 39 -3.71 2.12 -4.31
CA GLN A 39 -5.06 1.65 -3.98
C GLN A 39 -5.58 0.58 -4.94
N ALA A 40 -4.79 0.13 -5.92
CA ALA A 40 -5.23 -0.92 -6.85
C ALA A 40 -5.59 -2.23 -6.13
N PHE A 41 -4.95 -2.54 -5.00
CA PHE A 41 -5.27 -3.75 -4.22
C PHE A 41 -6.50 -3.58 -3.33
N PHE A 42 -7.05 -2.37 -3.18
CA PHE A 42 -8.04 -2.07 -2.14
C PHE A 42 -9.47 -2.48 -2.52
N THR A 43 -9.67 -3.78 -2.71
CA THR A 43 -10.97 -4.41 -2.99
C THR A 43 -11.45 -5.23 -1.79
N ARG A 44 -12.75 -5.57 -1.78
CA ARG A 44 -13.33 -6.41 -0.72
C ARG A 44 -12.71 -7.80 -0.71
N GLU A 45 -12.43 -8.34 -1.88
CA GLU A 45 -11.87 -9.66 -2.09
C GLU A 45 -10.42 -9.72 -1.60
N ALA A 46 -9.61 -8.74 -1.96
CA ALA A 46 -8.21 -8.68 -1.54
C ALA A 46 -8.08 -8.44 -0.03
N THR A 47 -8.86 -7.51 0.53
CA THR A 47 -8.86 -7.25 1.98
C THR A 47 -9.35 -8.45 2.80
N HIS A 48 -10.35 -9.19 2.29
CA HIS A 48 -10.78 -10.45 2.90
C HIS A 48 -9.66 -11.49 2.88
N ASN A 49 -9.00 -11.68 1.74
CA ASN A 49 -7.90 -12.64 1.62
C ASN A 49 -6.71 -12.28 2.51
N ILE A 50 -6.36 -11.00 2.61
CA ILE A 50 -5.31 -10.52 3.53
C ILE A 50 -5.67 -10.92 4.96
N ALA A 51 -6.89 -10.63 5.42
CA ALA A 51 -7.31 -10.98 6.78
C ALA A 51 -7.27 -12.50 7.05
N VAL A 52 -7.79 -13.31 6.12
CA VAL A 52 -7.80 -14.78 6.26
C VAL A 52 -6.37 -15.33 6.30
N THR A 53 -5.51 -14.91 5.37
CA THR A 53 -4.11 -15.36 5.32
C THR A 53 -3.33 -14.92 6.56
N THR A 54 -3.53 -13.69 7.05
CA THR A 54 -2.89 -13.23 8.28
C THR A 54 -3.28 -14.08 9.47
N LEU A 55 -4.58 -14.39 9.65
CA LEU A 55 -5.03 -15.25 10.74
C LEU A 55 -4.47 -16.66 10.61
N GLN A 56 -4.42 -17.21 9.39
CA GLN A 56 -3.85 -18.53 9.15
C GLN A 56 -2.35 -18.59 9.49
N ASN A 57 -1.57 -17.58 9.09
CA ASN A 57 -0.14 -17.50 9.43
C ASN A 57 0.10 -17.47 10.94
N ILE A 58 -0.77 -16.79 11.70
CA ILE A 58 -0.70 -16.76 13.17
C ILE A 58 -1.01 -18.16 13.74
N LEU A 59 -2.06 -18.84 13.24
CA LEU A 59 -2.40 -20.18 13.69
C LEU A 59 -1.28 -21.19 13.38
N ASP A 60 -0.70 -21.13 12.18
CA ASP A 60 0.39 -22.02 11.79
C ASP A 60 1.65 -21.76 12.62
N PHE A 61 1.92 -20.52 13.00
CA PHE A 61 2.98 -20.18 13.96
C PHE A 61 2.74 -20.79 15.34
N GLU A 62 1.55 -20.60 15.91
CA GLU A 62 1.19 -21.11 17.25
C GLU A 62 1.20 -22.65 17.30
N GLU A 63 0.83 -23.31 16.21
CA GLU A 63 0.83 -24.77 16.09
C GLU A 63 2.20 -25.35 15.70
N GLY A 64 3.23 -24.53 15.50
CA GLY A 64 4.57 -24.96 15.11
C GLY A 64 4.63 -25.59 13.71
N LYS A 65 3.72 -25.21 12.81
CA LYS A 65 3.69 -25.63 11.41
C LYS A 65 4.68 -24.84 10.57
N GLU A 66 4.84 -25.25 9.30
CA GLU A 66 5.66 -24.55 8.33
C GLU A 66 5.10 -23.15 8.03
N LEU A 67 5.95 -22.13 8.14
CA LEU A 67 5.59 -20.73 7.89
C LEU A 67 5.87 -20.35 6.44
N VAL A 68 4.97 -20.72 5.54
CA VAL A 68 5.12 -20.49 4.08
C VAL A 68 5.24 -19.01 3.66
N ASN A 69 4.82 -18.09 4.54
CA ASN A 69 4.91 -16.65 4.32
C ASN A 69 5.92 -15.95 5.26
N GLU A 70 6.84 -16.69 5.87
CA GLU A 70 7.93 -16.11 6.65
C GLU A 70 8.75 -15.13 5.80
N VAL A 71 8.95 -13.93 6.33
CA VAL A 71 9.84 -12.92 5.76
C VAL A 71 11.22 -13.10 6.42
N LYS A 72 12.24 -13.34 5.61
CA LYS A 72 13.63 -13.54 6.05
C LYS A 72 14.42 -12.24 6.15
#